data_AF-A0A651HC70-F1
#
_entry.id   AF-A0A651HC70-F1
#
_cell.length_a   1.000
_cell.length_b   1.000
_cell.length_c   1.000
_cell.angle_alpha   90.00
_cell.angle_beta   90.00
_cell.angle_gamma   90.00
#
_symmetry.space_group_name_H-M   'P 1'
#
loop_
_entity.id
_entity.type
_entity.pdbx_description
1 polymer ?
#
loop_
_entity_poly.entity_id
_entity_poly.type
_entity_poly.pdbx_seq_one_letter_code
_entity_poly.pdbx_strand_id
1 'polypeptide(L)'
;MTLNRLVRGLAGRGHELTVVRPRQAADRGAGREEDFAEWLVPGLPLPKYEGLMMGLPVVGRLWKRWREVPPDLVHIATEGPLGWAALGAARRLGIPVSTSFHTNFHRYGRHYGYGMLQEVAVGFLRSFHNQAACTLVPTREMVEELAAEGFQRLGVLSRGVDGGLFAPGCRDPGLRCRWGVDTDGLAVVYVGRLAKEKNIGLAVEAFLEIKRREPVARFILVGDGPERMKLEKEYPDFVFSGMRSGPDLAAHYASGDLFLFPSETETFGNVVTEALASGLLVLAYEMAAARQFIRSGVNGLTVPPGDRAAFIAAAAGALAQRDQWVAWRRAARAAVEPVTWAAVICGFEARLQQVASAGHPPAATL
;
A
#
# COMPACT_ATOMS: atom_id res chain seq x y z
N MET A 1 3.04 4.14 -9.24
CA MET A 1 2.64 3.17 -8.19
C MET A 1 3.73 2.12 -7.97
N THR A 2 3.76 1.41 -6.84
CA THR A 2 4.82 0.46 -6.41
C THR A 2 5.45 -0.38 -7.53
N LEU A 3 4.64 -1.01 -8.38
CA LEU A 3 5.15 -1.82 -9.49
C LEU A 3 6.03 -1.03 -10.47
N ASN A 4 5.66 0.21 -10.80
CA ASN A 4 6.47 1.09 -11.64
C ASN A 4 7.83 1.43 -10.97
N ARG A 5 7.84 1.64 -9.64
CA ARG A 5 9.12 1.82 -8.90
C ARG A 5 9.99 0.56 -8.94
N LEU A 6 9.38 -0.62 -8.85
CA LEU A 6 10.11 -1.90 -8.97
C LEU A 6 10.68 -2.10 -10.38
N VAL A 7 9.86 -1.87 -11.42
CA VAL A 7 10.28 -1.99 -12.83
C VAL A 7 11.42 -1.03 -13.15
N ARG A 8 11.28 0.26 -12.82
CA ARG A 8 12.36 1.25 -13.02
C ARG A 8 13.59 0.93 -12.19
N GLY A 9 13.39 0.44 -10.97
CA GLY A 9 14.47 -0.02 -10.10
C GLY A 9 15.28 -1.16 -10.70
N LEU A 10 14.62 -2.13 -11.32
CA LEU A 10 15.28 -3.24 -12.02
C LEU A 10 15.93 -2.77 -13.33
N ALA A 11 15.26 -1.92 -14.12
CA ALA A 11 15.84 -1.36 -15.35
C ALA A 11 17.13 -0.58 -15.05
N GLY A 12 17.11 0.28 -14.02
CA GLY A 12 18.29 1.03 -13.57
C GLY A 12 19.43 0.16 -13.00
N ARG A 13 19.17 -1.13 -12.76
CA ARG A 13 20.18 -2.13 -12.34
C ARG A 13 20.66 -2.99 -13.51
N GLY A 14 20.25 -2.68 -14.75
CA GLY A 14 20.73 -3.32 -15.97
C GLY A 14 19.92 -4.52 -16.42
N HIS A 15 18.74 -4.78 -15.85
CA HIS A 15 17.86 -5.86 -16.31
C HIS A 15 17.11 -5.46 -17.58
N GLU A 16 17.05 -6.37 -18.56
CA GLU A 16 16.17 -6.22 -19.72
C GLU A 16 14.73 -6.56 -19.33
N LEU A 17 13.83 -5.58 -19.43
CA LEU A 17 12.45 -5.72 -18.95
C LEU A 17 11.45 -5.55 -20.09
N THR A 18 10.45 -6.43 -20.10
CA THR A 18 9.23 -6.24 -20.90
C THR A 18 8.01 -6.20 -19.99
N VAL A 19 7.31 -5.07 -19.94
CA VAL A 19 6.04 -4.92 -19.22
C VAL A 19 4.88 -5.28 -20.14
N VAL A 20 4.17 -6.37 -19.80
CA VAL A 20 2.96 -6.78 -20.51
C VAL A 20 1.73 -6.26 -19.76
N ARG A 21 0.98 -5.34 -20.38
CA ARG A 21 -0.20 -4.70 -19.76
C ARG A 21 -1.33 -4.44 -20.76
N PRO A 22 -2.59 -4.36 -20.31
CA PRO A 22 -3.67 -3.92 -21.19
C PRO A 22 -3.45 -2.48 -21.66
N ARG A 23 -3.82 -2.24 -22.92
CA ARG A 23 -3.86 -0.89 -23.50
C ARG A 23 -4.84 0.01 -22.74
N GLN A 24 -4.39 1.21 -22.40
CA GLN A 24 -5.17 2.27 -21.75
C GLN A 24 -5.53 3.36 -22.75
N ALA A 25 -6.52 4.20 -22.41
CA ALA A 25 -6.90 5.34 -23.24
C ALA A 25 -5.75 6.35 -23.41
N ALA A 26 -4.95 6.56 -22.35
CA ALA A 26 -3.80 7.46 -22.33
C ALA A 26 -2.63 7.02 -23.22
N ASP A 27 -2.60 5.76 -23.67
CA ASP A 27 -1.55 5.27 -24.58
C ASP A 27 -1.67 5.85 -25.99
N ARG A 28 -2.80 6.48 -26.33
CA ARG A 28 -3.00 7.20 -27.60
C ARG A 28 -2.35 8.58 -27.52
N GLY A 29 -1.03 8.63 -27.49
CA GLY A 29 -0.25 9.90 -27.51
C GLY A 29 0.95 9.94 -26.57
N ALA A 30 1.12 8.96 -25.69
CA ALA A 30 2.32 8.84 -24.87
C ALA A 30 3.50 8.31 -25.71
N GLY A 31 4.67 8.95 -25.57
CA GLY A 31 5.94 8.40 -26.06
C GLY A 31 6.23 7.05 -25.40
N ARG A 32 7.01 6.19 -26.06
CA ARG A 32 7.47 4.93 -25.46
C ARG A 32 8.29 5.26 -24.21
N GLU A 33 8.07 4.56 -23.10
CA GLU A 33 9.03 4.63 -21.98
C GLU A 33 10.39 4.12 -22.49
N GLU A 34 11.46 4.92 -22.32
CA GLU A 34 12.80 4.60 -22.84
C GLU A 34 13.51 3.54 -21.97
N ASP A 35 13.12 3.42 -20.70
CA ASP A 35 13.81 2.59 -19.71
C ASP A 35 13.51 1.08 -19.83
N PHE A 36 12.39 0.69 -20.47
CA PHE A 36 12.00 -0.72 -20.64
C PHE A 36 11.00 -0.91 -21.79
N ALA A 37 10.92 -2.13 -22.32
CA ALA A 37 9.98 -2.45 -23.39
C ALA A 37 8.55 -2.60 -22.85
N GLU A 38 7.58 -2.03 -23.56
CA GLU A 38 6.15 -2.25 -23.27
C GLU A 38 5.49 -3.10 -24.35
N TRP A 39 4.73 -4.10 -23.91
CA TRP A 39 3.89 -4.89 -24.79
C TRP A 39 2.41 -4.77 -24.41
N LEU A 40 1.69 -3.97 -25.21
CA LEU A 40 0.28 -3.71 -24.98
C LEU A 40 -0.60 -4.84 -25.51
N VAL A 41 -1.43 -5.39 -24.63
CA VAL A 41 -2.43 -6.41 -24.97
C VAL A 41 -3.84 -5.81 -24.99
N PRO A 42 -4.79 -6.43 -25.71
CA PRO A 42 -6.20 -6.04 -25.61
C PRO A 42 -6.70 -6.13 -24.17
N GLY A 43 -7.61 -5.23 -23.80
CA GLY A 43 -8.27 -5.25 -22.50
C GLY A 43 -9.73 -4.85 -22.61
N LEU A 44 -10.50 -5.17 -21.57
CA LEU A 44 -11.89 -4.75 -21.40
C LEU A 44 -12.00 -3.75 -20.24
N PRO A 45 -12.86 -2.72 -20.34
CA PRO A 45 -13.09 -1.80 -19.24
C PRO A 45 -13.67 -2.55 -18.04
N LEU A 46 -13.17 -2.24 -16.84
CA LEU A 46 -13.68 -2.81 -15.60
C LEU A 46 -14.98 -2.10 -15.17
N PRO A 47 -16.09 -2.83 -14.95
CA PRO A 47 -17.33 -2.24 -14.45
C PRO A 47 -17.09 -1.52 -13.11
N LYS A 48 -17.63 -0.31 -12.95
CA LYS A 48 -17.50 0.56 -11.75
C LYS A 48 -16.10 1.14 -11.48
N TYR A 49 -15.12 0.92 -12.36
CA TYR A 49 -13.78 1.48 -12.25
C TYR A 49 -13.39 2.22 -13.53
N GLU A 50 -13.76 3.49 -13.61
CA GLU A 50 -13.42 4.35 -14.76
C GLU A 50 -11.91 4.42 -14.97
N GLY A 51 -11.47 4.23 -16.21
CA GLY A 51 -10.04 4.28 -16.58
C GLY A 51 -9.22 3.04 -16.26
N LEU A 52 -9.81 1.96 -15.71
CA LEU A 52 -9.13 0.68 -15.49
C LEU A 52 -9.53 -0.35 -16.55
N MET A 53 -8.52 -1.01 -17.11
CA MET A 53 -8.70 -2.06 -18.12
C MET A 53 -8.22 -3.40 -17.57
N MET A 54 -9.06 -4.43 -17.68
CA MET A 54 -8.70 -5.82 -17.43
C MET A 54 -8.07 -6.42 -18.68
N GLY A 55 -6.84 -6.95 -18.57
CA GLY A 55 -6.16 -7.60 -19.69
C GLY A 55 -6.85 -8.90 -20.11
N LEU A 56 -7.05 -9.06 -21.42
CA LEU A 56 -7.63 -10.27 -21.99
C LEU A 56 -6.64 -11.45 -21.94
N PRO A 57 -7.13 -12.70 -21.86
CA PRO A 57 -6.28 -13.89 -21.80
C PRO A 57 -5.65 -14.18 -23.19
N VAL A 58 -4.50 -13.58 -23.45
CA VAL A 58 -3.78 -13.71 -24.74
C VAL A 58 -2.73 -14.84 -24.74
N VAL A 59 -3.10 -16.03 -24.25
CA VAL A 59 -2.19 -17.18 -24.05
C VAL A 59 -1.35 -17.49 -25.30
N GLY A 60 -1.99 -17.60 -26.46
CA GLY A 60 -1.30 -17.96 -27.71
C GLY A 60 -0.29 -16.90 -28.17
N ARG A 61 -0.56 -15.61 -27.90
CA ARG A 61 0.37 -14.53 -28.21
C ARG A 61 1.59 -14.59 -27.28
N LEU A 62 1.34 -14.72 -25.97
CA LEU A 62 2.40 -14.87 -24.96
C LEU A 62 3.29 -16.07 -25.27
N TRP A 63 2.68 -17.23 -25.53
CA TRP A 63 3.41 -18.45 -25.87
C TRP A 63 4.26 -18.31 -27.13
N LYS A 64 3.71 -17.76 -28.22
CA LYS A 64 4.48 -17.55 -29.46
C LYS A 64 5.68 -16.64 -29.21
N ARG A 65 5.45 -15.51 -28.53
CA ARG A 65 6.50 -14.51 -28.27
C ARG A 65 7.60 -15.06 -27.37
N TRP A 66 7.24 -15.71 -26.27
CA TRP A 66 8.22 -16.28 -25.32
C TRP A 66 8.91 -17.53 -25.86
N ARG A 67 8.38 -18.16 -26.91
CA ARG A 67 9.11 -19.20 -27.64
C ARG A 67 10.18 -18.61 -28.56
N GLU A 68 9.93 -17.45 -29.16
CA GLU A 68 10.89 -16.75 -30.03
C GLU A 68 11.95 -15.99 -29.22
N VAL A 69 11.55 -15.36 -28.12
CA VAL A 69 12.41 -14.59 -27.23
C VAL A 69 12.06 -15.01 -25.78
N PRO A 70 12.67 -16.09 -25.27
CA PRO A 70 12.37 -16.59 -23.94
C PRO A 70 12.91 -15.66 -22.85
N PRO A 71 12.08 -15.18 -21.91
CA PRO A 71 12.57 -14.51 -20.72
C PRO A 71 13.13 -15.54 -19.71
N ASP A 72 14.09 -15.12 -18.89
CA ASP A 72 14.62 -15.94 -17.79
C ASP A 72 13.57 -16.18 -16.67
N LEU A 73 12.61 -15.26 -16.55
CA LEU A 73 11.59 -15.27 -15.50
C LEU A 73 10.36 -14.47 -15.94
N VAL A 74 9.17 -14.91 -15.51
CA VAL A 74 7.95 -14.11 -15.58
C VAL A 74 7.50 -13.73 -14.16
N HIS A 75 7.35 -12.42 -13.89
CA HIS A 75 6.73 -11.92 -12.67
C HIS A 75 5.29 -11.47 -12.95
N ILE A 76 4.32 -12.04 -12.26
CA ILE A 76 2.89 -11.74 -12.44
C ILE A 76 2.37 -10.91 -11.26
N ALA A 77 2.03 -9.65 -11.52
CA ALA A 77 1.54 -8.72 -10.49
C ALA A 77 0.01 -8.66 -10.36
N THR A 78 -0.74 -9.39 -11.20
CA THR A 78 -2.21 -9.38 -11.17
C THR A 78 -2.77 -10.79 -11.43
N GLU A 79 -3.78 -11.19 -10.67
CA GLU A 79 -4.38 -12.52 -10.65
C GLU A 79 -5.56 -12.67 -11.64
N GLY A 80 -5.75 -11.66 -12.51
CA GLY A 80 -6.82 -11.63 -13.52
C GLY A 80 -6.57 -12.53 -14.74
N PRO A 81 -7.42 -12.44 -15.79
CA PRO A 81 -7.33 -13.31 -16.96
C PRO A 81 -5.98 -13.26 -17.68
N LEU A 82 -5.35 -12.08 -17.77
CA LEU A 82 -4.00 -11.94 -18.31
C LEU A 82 -2.94 -12.65 -17.44
N GLY A 83 -3.08 -12.60 -16.12
CA GLY A 83 -2.19 -13.29 -15.19
C GLY A 83 -2.26 -14.81 -15.35
N TRP A 84 -3.47 -15.37 -15.44
CA TRP A 84 -3.66 -16.78 -15.75
C TRP A 84 -3.12 -17.18 -17.12
N ALA A 85 -3.28 -16.31 -18.12
CA ALA A 85 -2.74 -16.56 -19.43
C ALA A 85 -1.20 -16.57 -19.45
N ALA A 86 -0.58 -15.65 -18.70
CA ALA A 86 0.86 -15.60 -18.50
C ALA A 86 1.38 -16.84 -17.76
N LEU A 87 0.73 -17.22 -16.66
CA LEU A 87 1.08 -18.43 -15.91
C LEU A 87 1.02 -19.67 -16.79
N GLY A 88 -0.07 -19.85 -17.55
CA GLY A 88 -0.24 -20.99 -18.44
C GLY A 88 0.78 -21.04 -19.58
N ALA A 89 1.09 -19.90 -20.20
CA ALA A 89 2.10 -19.83 -21.27
C ALA A 89 3.51 -20.09 -20.75
N ALA A 90 3.89 -19.50 -19.61
CA ALA A 90 5.21 -19.67 -19.01
C ALA A 90 5.44 -21.12 -18.58
N ARG A 91 4.43 -21.74 -17.93
CA ARG A 91 4.49 -23.15 -17.51
C ARG A 91 4.69 -24.11 -18.69
N ARG A 92 3.98 -23.88 -19.81
CA ARG A 92 4.14 -24.70 -21.03
C ARG A 92 5.53 -24.59 -21.65
N LEU A 93 6.25 -23.51 -21.39
CA LEU A 93 7.60 -23.26 -21.90
C LEU A 93 8.69 -23.57 -20.85
N GLY A 94 8.33 -24.04 -19.65
CA GLY A 94 9.28 -24.29 -18.57
C GLY A 94 9.87 -23.02 -17.95
N ILE A 95 9.30 -21.84 -18.23
CA ILE A 95 9.79 -20.56 -17.73
C ILE A 95 9.43 -20.42 -16.24
N PRO A 96 10.39 -20.10 -15.34
CA PRO A 96 10.11 -19.83 -13.94
C PRO A 96 9.09 -18.68 -13.77
N VAL A 97 8.21 -18.80 -12.78
CA VAL A 97 7.17 -17.77 -12.50
C VAL A 97 7.21 -17.36 -11.04
N SER A 98 7.22 -16.05 -10.80
CA SER A 98 6.90 -15.46 -9.50
C SER A 98 5.61 -14.66 -9.58
N THR A 99 4.91 -14.51 -8.46
CA THR A 99 3.67 -13.72 -8.38
C THR A 99 3.75 -12.71 -7.24
N SER A 100 2.99 -11.62 -7.31
CA SER A 100 2.76 -10.71 -6.19
C SER A 100 1.31 -10.77 -5.75
N PHE A 101 1.07 -10.80 -4.44
CA PHE A 101 -0.25 -10.73 -3.84
C PHE A 101 -0.55 -9.27 -3.45
N HIS A 102 -1.53 -8.67 -4.12
CA HIS A 102 -1.95 -7.28 -3.85
C HIS A 102 -3.40 -7.17 -3.42
N THR A 103 -4.11 -8.29 -3.50
CA THR A 103 -5.49 -8.46 -3.09
C THR A 103 -5.64 -8.21 -1.59
N ASN A 104 -6.52 -7.29 -1.18
CA ASN A 104 -6.79 -7.06 0.24
C ASN A 104 -7.68 -8.18 0.77
N PHE A 105 -7.09 -9.23 1.35
CA PHE A 105 -7.78 -10.41 1.85
C PHE A 105 -8.91 -10.07 2.85
N HIS A 106 -8.70 -9.12 3.76
CA HIS A 106 -9.72 -8.68 4.72
C HIS A 106 -10.97 -8.08 4.06
N ARG A 107 -10.86 -7.47 2.87
CA ARG A 107 -12.04 -7.03 2.12
C ARG A 107 -12.86 -8.20 1.56
N TYR A 108 -12.26 -9.35 1.28
CA TYR A 108 -12.99 -10.51 0.77
C TYR A 108 -13.89 -11.10 1.85
N GLY A 109 -13.39 -11.17 3.09
CA GLY A 109 -14.17 -11.67 4.23
C GLY A 109 -15.42 -10.84 4.55
N ARG A 110 -15.32 -9.51 4.45
CA ARG A 110 -16.40 -8.60 4.92
C ARG A 110 -17.34 -8.12 3.82
N HIS A 111 -16.88 -8.04 2.57
CA HIS A 111 -17.64 -7.40 1.48
C HIS A 111 -18.45 -8.39 0.63
N TYR A 112 -18.19 -9.69 0.72
CA TYR A 112 -18.87 -10.68 -0.13
C TYR A 112 -20.05 -11.42 0.51
N GLY A 113 -20.39 -11.22 1.79
CA GLY A 113 -21.71 -11.54 2.39
C GLY A 113 -22.26 -12.96 2.23
N TYR A 114 -21.52 -13.86 1.59
CA TYR A 114 -21.89 -15.20 1.18
C TYR A 114 -20.64 -16.08 1.34
N GLY A 115 -20.47 -16.71 2.50
CA GLY A 115 -19.24 -17.43 2.86
C GLY A 115 -18.73 -18.42 1.80
N MET A 116 -19.64 -19.07 1.06
CA MET A 116 -19.28 -20.00 -0.01
C MET A 116 -18.54 -19.32 -1.20
N LEU A 117 -18.93 -18.09 -1.58
CA LEU A 117 -18.27 -17.35 -2.66
C LEU A 117 -16.87 -16.91 -2.26
N GLN A 118 -16.65 -16.64 -0.98
CA GLN A 118 -15.35 -16.31 -0.43
C GLN A 118 -14.41 -17.52 -0.48
N GLU A 119 -14.84 -18.70 -0.04
CA GLU A 119 -14.03 -19.92 -0.09
C GLU A 119 -13.64 -20.29 -1.53
N VAL A 120 -14.56 -20.13 -2.48
CA VAL A 120 -14.27 -20.34 -3.91
C VAL A 120 -13.22 -19.34 -4.41
N ALA A 121 -13.35 -18.05 -4.06
CA ALA A 121 -12.39 -17.03 -4.46
C ALA A 121 -11.00 -17.28 -3.85
N VAL A 122 -10.93 -17.65 -2.57
CA VAL A 122 -9.68 -18.01 -1.90
C VAL A 122 -9.07 -19.26 -2.52
N GLY A 123 -9.87 -20.29 -2.82
CA GLY A 123 -9.42 -21.49 -3.51
C GLY A 123 -8.85 -21.22 -4.90
N PHE A 124 -9.48 -20.30 -5.65
CA PHE A 124 -8.99 -19.86 -6.95
C PHE A 124 -7.64 -19.13 -6.85
N LEU A 125 -7.52 -18.17 -5.91
CA LEU A 125 -6.27 -17.46 -5.66
C LEU A 125 -5.17 -18.42 -5.20
N ARG A 126 -5.48 -19.32 -4.27
CA ARG A 126 -4.55 -20.35 -3.79
C ARG A 126 -4.04 -21.22 -4.93
N SER A 127 -4.94 -21.69 -5.80
CA SER A 127 -4.57 -22.47 -6.98
C SER A 127 -3.63 -21.70 -7.92
N PHE A 128 -3.90 -20.41 -8.15
CA PHE A 128 -3.05 -19.55 -8.96
C PHE A 128 -1.63 -19.39 -8.37
N HIS A 129 -1.55 -18.98 -7.10
CA HIS A 129 -0.29 -18.69 -6.43
C HIS A 129 0.53 -19.96 -6.15
N ASN A 130 -0.12 -21.09 -5.85
CA ASN A 130 0.54 -22.38 -5.65
C ASN A 130 1.05 -23.01 -6.96
N GLN A 131 0.85 -22.37 -8.12
CA GLN A 131 1.51 -22.76 -9.37
C GLN A 131 2.77 -21.94 -9.66
N ALA A 132 3.04 -20.87 -8.91
CA ALA A 132 4.26 -20.09 -9.01
C ALA A 132 5.38 -20.69 -8.15
N ALA A 133 6.63 -20.43 -8.54
CA ALA A 133 7.81 -20.80 -7.76
C ALA A 133 7.95 -19.94 -6.49
N CYS A 134 7.42 -18.71 -6.50
CA CYS A 134 7.35 -17.84 -5.33
C CYS A 134 6.15 -16.89 -5.42
N THR A 135 5.51 -16.65 -4.28
CA THR A 135 4.45 -15.65 -4.12
C THR A 135 4.88 -14.58 -3.13
N LEU A 136 4.98 -13.35 -3.59
CA LEU A 136 5.46 -12.21 -2.82
C LEU A 136 4.31 -11.44 -2.18
N VAL A 137 4.36 -11.25 -0.86
CA VAL A 137 3.31 -10.61 -0.07
C VAL A 137 3.87 -9.40 0.71
N PRO A 138 3.06 -8.37 1.03
CA PRO A 138 3.58 -7.11 1.56
C PRO A 138 4.15 -7.18 2.98
N THR A 139 3.65 -8.08 3.83
CA THR A 139 3.98 -8.14 5.26
C THR A 139 4.19 -9.58 5.74
N ARG A 140 4.88 -9.76 6.87
CA ARG A 140 5.04 -11.07 7.52
C ARG A 140 3.72 -11.63 8.05
N GLU A 141 2.87 -10.76 8.58
CA GLU A 141 1.50 -11.10 8.99
C GLU A 141 0.73 -11.76 7.84
N MET A 142 0.80 -11.19 6.63
CA MET A 142 0.15 -11.79 5.46
C MET A 142 0.79 -13.13 5.04
N VAL A 143 2.08 -13.35 5.33
CA VAL A 143 2.70 -14.68 5.13
C VAL A 143 2.04 -15.70 6.05
N GLU A 144 1.89 -15.37 7.33
CA GLU A 144 1.30 -16.25 8.34
C GLU A 144 -0.17 -16.54 8.04
N GLU A 145 -0.95 -15.52 7.71
CA GLU A 145 -2.37 -15.65 7.33
C GLU A 145 -2.55 -16.52 6.08
N LEU A 146 -1.81 -16.24 4.99
CA LEU A 146 -1.93 -17.01 3.77
C LEU A 146 -1.37 -18.43 3.90
N ALA A 147 -0.34 -18.63 4.72
CA ALA A 147 0.17 -19.97 5.02
C ALA A 147 -0.89 -20.81 5.74
N ALA A 148 -1.61 -20.23 6.70
CA ALA A 148 -2.73 -20.90 7.37
C ALA A 148 -3.87 -21.26 6.40
N GLU A 149 -4.07 -20.47 5.34
CA GLU A 149 -5.03 -20.72 4.26
C GLU A 149 -4.53 -21.69 3.18
N GLY A 150 -3.32 -22.26 3.33
CA GLY A 150 -2.74 -23.27 2.43
C GLY A 150 -1.99 -22.70 1.21
N PHE A 151 -1.64 -21.43 1.23
CA PHE A 151 -0.72 -20.86 0.25
C PHE A 151 0.72 -21.30 0.53
N GLN A 152 1.48 -21.54 -0.52
CA GLN A 152 2.82 -22.10 -0.45
C GLN A 152 3.86 -21.15 -1.06
N ARG A 153 5.14 -21.35 -0.69
CA ARG A 153 6.29 -20.62 -1.25
C ARG A 153 6.14 -19.10 -1.15
N LEU A 154 5.65 -18.66 0.00
CA LEU A 154 5.45 -17.26 0.33
C LEU A 154 6.77 -16.57 0.65
N GLY A 155 6.92 -15.32 0.21
CA GLY A 155 8.05 -14.46 0.54
C GLY A 155 7.58 -13.03 0.79
N VAL A 156 8.32 -12.27 1.60
CA VAL A 156 7.98 -10.87 1.85
C VAL A 156 8.58 -9.96 0.79
N LEU A 157 7.72 -9.12 0.19
CA LEU A 157 8.08 -7.94 -0.60
C LEU A 157 7.43 -6.72 0.06
N SER A 158 8.14 -6.14 1.03
CA SER A 158 7.73 -4.91 1.71
C SER A 158 7.65 -3.73 0.73
N ARG A 159 7.17 -2.58 1.21
CA ARG A 159 7.21 -1.31 0.46
C ARG A 159 8.25 -0.39 1.05
N GLY A 160 8.89 0.39 0.18
CA GLY A 160 9.83 1.42 0.57
C GLY A 160 9.11 2.72 0.91
N VAL A 161 9.68 3.48 1.83
CA VAL A 161 9.38 4.90 2.03
C VAL A 161 10.43 5.74 1.33
N ASP A 162 10.00 6.86 0.77
CA ASP A 162 10.87 7.84 0.13
C ASP A 162 11.39 8.81 1.20
N GLY A 163 12.42 8.41 1.96
CA GLY A 163 12.91 9.20 3.10
C GLY A 163 13.56 10.53 2.74
N GLY A 164 13.90 10.74 1.45
CA GLY A 164 14.31 12.05 0.95
C GLY A 164 13.12 12.98 0.72
N LEU A 165 11.98 12.43 0.29
CA LEU A 165 10.73 13.16 0.11
C LEU A 165 9.99 13.39 1.43
N PHE A 166 9.82 12.35 2.23
CA PHE A 166 9.09 12.37 3.51
C PHE A 166 10.08 12.51 4.66
N ALA A 167 10.25 13.74 5.14
CA ALA A 167 11.17 14.05 6.22
C ALA A 167 10.63 15.18 7.12
N PRO A 168 11.01 15.22 8.41
CA PRO A 168 10.61 16.30 9.32
C PRO A 168 11.05 17.70 8.84
N GLY A 169 12.10 17.76 8.02
CA GLY A 169 12.60 19.00 7.42
C GLY A 169 11.63 19.63 6.40
N CYS A 170 10.60 18.91 5.96
CA CYS A 170 9.57 19.43 5.05
C CYS A 170 8.51 20.27 5.78
N ARG A 171 8.63 20.50 7.09
CA ARG A 171 7.69 21.27 7.89
C ARG A 171 7.57 22.70 7.35
N ASP A 172 6.35 23.12 7.03
CA ASP A 172 6.04 24.43 6.47
C ASP A 172 5.22 25.27 7.48
N PRO A 173 5.83 26.30 8.11
CA PRO A 173 5.12 27.22 9.00
C PRO A 173 3.99 27.99 8.31
N GLY A 174 4.13 28.32 7.02
CA GLY A 174 3.10 28.99 6.23
C GLY A 174 1.88 28.10 6.02
N LEU A 175 2.08 26.79 5.84
CA LEU A 175 1.00 25.81 5.78
C LEU A 175 0.24 25.71 7.10
N ARG A 176 0.94 25.70 8.24
CA ARG A 176 0.31 25.71 9.58
C ARG A 176 -0.52 26.97 9.81
N CYS A 177 0.00 28.13 9.41
CA CYS A 177 -0.74 29.39 9.46
C CYS A 177 -2.05 29.32 8.64
N ARG A 178 -2.01 28.76 7.42
CA ARG A 178 -3.21 28.56 6.59
C ARG A 178 -4.24 27.63 7.24
N TRP A 179 -3.81 26.69 8.07
CA TRP A 179 -4.69 25.81 8.84
C TRP A 179 -5.26 26.48 10.11
N GLY A 180 -4.82 27.70 10.43
CA GLY A 180 -5.13 28.36 11.70
C GLY A 180 -4.53 27.62 12.90
N VAL A 181 -3.31 27.08 12.71
CA VAL A 181 -2.51 26.43 13.74
C VAL A 181 -1.31 27.31 14.08
N ASP A 182 -1.27 27.76 15.34
CA ASP A 182 -0.20 28.58 15.86
C ASP A 182 1.10 27.75 16.06
N THR A 183 2.20 28.41 16.46
CA THR A 183 3.50 27.76 16.66
C THR A 183 3.42 26.53 17.57
N ASP A 184 2.67 26.64 18.67
CA ASP A 184 2.51 25.59 19.68
C ASP A 184 1.18 24.82 19.54
N GLY A 185 0.34 25.20 18.57
CA GLY A 185 -0.96 24.58 18.33
C GLY A 185 -0.84 23.12 17.86
N LEU A 186 -1.83 22.31 18.21
CA LEU A 186 -1.86 20.90 17.83
C LEU A 186 -2.51 20.71 16.44
N ALA A 187 -1.74 20.22 15.47
CA ALA A 187 -2.25 19.80 14.16
C ALA A 187 -2.45 18.27 14.13
N VAL A 188 -3.70 17.82 14.21
CA VAL A 188 -4.05 16.42 14.02
C VAL A 188 -4.29 16.18 12.53
N VAL A 189 -3.64 15.18 11.95
CA VAL A 189 -3.63 14.92 10.51
C VAL A 189 -4.24 13.55 10.23
N TYR A 190 -5.05 13.49 9.18
CA TYR A 190 -5.46 12.26 8.54
C TYR A 190 -5.12 12.35 7.06
N VAL A 191 -4.53 11.29 6.50
CA VAL A 191 -4.15 11.20 5.08
C VAL A 191 -4.73 9.93 4.52
N GLY A 192 -5.51 10.06 3.45
CA GLY A 192 -6.06 8.91 2.73
C GLY A 192 -7.42 9.19 2.11
N ARG A 193 -8.02 8.15 1.55
CA ARG A 193 -9.37 8.25 0.99
C ARG A 193 -10.37 8.55 2.11
N LEU A 194 -11.23 9.56 1.93
CA LEU A 194 -12.32 9.89 2.85
C LEU A 194 -13.51 8.96 2.58
N ALA A 195 -13.42 7.74 3.08
CA ALA A 195 -14.38 6.69 2.79
C ALA A 195 -14.62 5.80 4.02
N LYS A 196 -15.78 5.15 4.06
CA LYS A 196 -16.21 4.31 5.19
C LYS A 196 -15.24 3.17 5.47
N GLU A 197 -14.67 2.56 4.44
CA GLU A 197 -13.69 1.48 4.58
C GLU A 197 -12.38 1.90 5.25
N LYS A 198 -12.09 3.21 5.31
CA LYS A 198 -10.93 3.78 6.04
C LYS A 198 -11.29 4.25 7.44
N ASN A 199 -12.53 4.01 7.87
CA ASN A 199 -13.04 4.34 9.19
C ASN A 199 -12.89 5.82 9.57
N ILE A 200 -13.13 6.72 8.60
CA ILE A 200 -12.99 8.16 8.81
C ILE A 200 -13.87 8.68 9.95
N GLY A 201 -15.02 8.04 10.21
CA GLY A 201 -15.87 8.37 11.36
C GLY A 201 -15.15 8.23 12.70
N LEU A 202 -14.37 7.15 12.90
CA LEU A 202 -13.58 6.98 14.11
C LEU A 202 -12.46 8.03 14.23
N ALA A 203 -11.84 8.43 13.11
CA ALA A 203 -10.84 9.50 13.15
C ALA A 203 -11.46 10.83 13.62
N VAL A 204 -12.68 11.14 13.15
CA VAL A 204 -13.45 12.30 13.59
C VAL A 204 -13.76 12.22 15.08
N GLU A 205 -14.29 11.09 15.56
CA GLU A 205 -14.62 10.91 16.97
C GLU A 205 -13.41 11.03 17.89
N ALA A 206 -12.29 10.43 17.50
CA ALA A 206 -11.02 10.54 18.21
C ALA A 206 -10.51 11.99 18.22
N PHE A 207 -10.63 12.71 17.11
CA PHE A 207 -10.29 14.14 17.06
C PHE A 207 -11.22 14.98 17.93
N LEU A 208 -12.52 14.71 17.96
CA LEU A 208 -13.48 15.45 18.80
C LEU A 208 -13.14 15.28 20.29
N GLU A 209 -12.72 14.09 20.71
CA GLU A 209 -12.24 13.87 22.09
C GLU A 209 -10.93 14.62 22.37
N ILE A 210 -10.00 14.67 21.41
CA ILE A 210 -8.80 15.54 21.51
C ILE A 210 -9.22 17.00 21.67
N LYS A 211 -10.14 17.48 20.82
CA LYS A 211 -10.60 18.87 20.80
C LYS A 211 -11.28 19.28 22.10
N ARG A 212 -11.97 18.36 22.79
CA ARG A 212 -12.53 18.63 24.13
C ARG A 212 -11.46 18.97 25.16
N ARG A 213 -10.24 18.43 25.02
CA ARG A 213 -9.11 18.65 25.93
C ARG A 213 -8.18 19.77 25.47
N GLU A 214 -8.06 19.95 24.16
CA GLU A 214 -7.26 21.00 23.53
C GLU A 214 -8.13 21.76 22.50
N PRO A 215 -8.93 22.75 22.94
CA PRO A 215 -9.95 23.41 22.09
C PRO A 215 -9.41 24.10 20.84
N VAL A 216 -8.13 24.47 20.84
CA VAL A 216 -7.42 25.12 19.72
C VAL A 216 -6.85 24.12 18.70
N ALA A 217 -6.93 22.82 18.96
CA ALA A 217 -6.46 21.80 18.04
C ALA A 217 -7.22 21.87 16.70
N ARG A 218 -6.51 21.63 15.60
CA ARG A 218 -7.07 21.60 14.24
C ARG A 218 -7.00 20.19 13.66
N PHE A 219 -8.03 19.81 12.92
CA PHE A 219 -8.06 18.55 12.19
C PHE A 219 -7.88 18.78 10.70
N ILE A 220 -6.81 18.22 10.15
CA ILE A 220 -6.38 18.40 8.78
C ILE A 220 -6.63 17.10 8.04
N LEU A 221 -7.57 17.16 7.11
CA LEU A 221 -8.00 16.04 6.27
C LEU A 221 -7.35 16.19 4.89
N VAL A 222 -6.35 15.35 4.61
CA VAL A 222 -5.63 15.31 3.34
C VAL A 222 -6.09 14.12 2.52
N GLY A 223 -6.84 14.40 1.47
CA GLY A 223 -7.42 13.39 0.60
C GLY A 223 -8.79 13.80 0.08
N ASP A 224 -9.42 12.86 -0.61
CA ASP A 224 -10.77 13.01 -1.11
C ASP A 224 -11.51 11.67 -1.01
N GLY A 225 -12.83 11.69 -1.20
CA GLY A 225 -13.64 10.49 -1.17
C GLY A 225 -15.12 10.77 -0.99
N PRO A 226 -15.94 9.72 -1.05
CA PRO A 226 -17.39 9.82 -1.00
C PRO A 226 -17.93 10.50 0.28
N GLU A 227 -17.20 10.44 1.40
CA GLU A 227 -17.63 11.05 2.65
C GLU A 227 -17.27 12.55 2.77
N ARG A 228 -16.49 13.11 1.83
CA ARG A 228 -15.96 14.47 1.92
C ARG A 228 -17.05 15.53 2.09
N MET A 229 -18.01 15.60 1.16
CA MET A 229 -19.06 16.63 1.18
C MET A 229 -19.91 16.59 2.45
N LYS A 230 -20.16 15.37 2.98
CA LYS A 230 -20.88 15.19 4.23
C LYS A 230 -20.08 15.76 5.40
N LEU A 231 -18.79 15.42 5.49
CA LEU A 231 -17.91 15.91 6.55
C LEU A 231 -17.72 17.42 6.51
N GLU A 232 -17.57 18.03 5.33
CA GLU A 232 -17.45 19.49 5.17
C GLU A 232 -18.70 20.22 5.67
N LYS A 233 -19.89 19.66 5.45
CA LYS A 233 -21.15 20.22 5.92
C LYS A 233 -21.32 20.08 7.45
N GLU A 234 -20.90 18.95 8.00
CA GLU A 234 -21.08 18.61 9.42
C GLU A 234 -20.04 19.30 10.32
N TYR A 235 -18.81 19.46 9.82
CA TYR A 235 -17.66 20.00 10.55
C TYR A 235 -16.96 21.11 9.73
N PRO A 236 -17.57 22.30 9.59
CA PRO A 236 -17.03 23.40 8.79
C PRO A 236 -15.73 23.99 9.35
N ASP A 237 -15.37 23.65 10.59
CA ASP A 237 -14.15 24.05 11.28
C ASP A 237 -12.95 23.13 11.01
N PHE A 238 -13.16 21.98 10.36
CA PHE A 238 -12.08 21.10 9.92
C PHE A 238 -11.42 21.64 8.65
N VAL A 239 -10.15 21.27 8.43
CA VAL A 239 -9.36 21.73 7.30
C VAL A 239 -9.32 20.64 6.23
N PHE A 240 -10.03 20.85 5.12
CA PHE A 240 -10.05 19.94 3.99
C PHE A 240 -9.01 20.35 2.94
N SER A 241 -7.89 19.63 2.90
CA SER A 241 -6.77 19.93 2.02
C SER A 241 -6.87 19.26 0.65
N GLY A 242 -7.87 18.41 0.41
CA GLY A 242 -8.00 17.68 -0.86
C GLY A 242 -6.85 16.69 -1.12
N MET A 243 -6.84 16.08 -2.30
CA MET A 243 -5.80 15.10 -2.67
C MET A 243 -4.46 15.80 -2.95
N ARG A 244 -3.42 15.44 -2.18
CA ARG A 244 -2.04 15.93 -2.34
C ARG A 244 -1.09 14.83 -2.78
N SER A 245 0.02 15.21 -3.41
CA SER A 245 1.06 14.29 -3.86
C SER A 245 2.44 14.94 -3.82
N GLY A 246 3.49 14.12 -3.90
CA GLY A 246 4.87 14.60 -4.00
C GLY A 246 5.27 15.52 -2.83
N PRO A 247 6.06 16.58 -3.09
CA PRO A 247 6.56 17.48 -2.05
C PRO A 247 5.45 18.16 -1.23
N ASP A 248 4.30 18.46 -1.85
CA ASP A 248 3.17 19.08 -1.16
C ASP A 248 2.57 18.13 -0.11
N LEU A 249 2.41 16.84 -0.46
CA LEU A 249 1.97 15.83 0.52
C LEU A 249 2.97 15.68 1.67
N ALA A 250 4.27 15.67 1.36
CA ALA A 250 5.31 15.60 2.38
C ALA A 250 5.27 16.79 3.35
N ALA A 251 5.03 18.00 2.84
CA ALA A 251 4.85 19.19 3.66
C ALA A 251 3.62 19.07 4.58
N HIS A 252 2.50 18.50 4.10
CA HIS A 252 1.31 18.27 4.91
C HIS A 252 1.58 17.29 6.06
N TYR A 253 2.32 16.20 5.82
CA TYR A 253 2.75 15.31 6.89
C TYR A 253 3.66 16.04 7.88
N ALA A 254 4.78 16.62 7.43
CA ALA A 254 5.78 17.22 8.31
C ALA A 254 5.26 18.43 9.11
N SER A 255 4.20 19.10 8.64
CA SER A 255 3.50 20.16 9.36
C SER A 255 2.50 19.68 10.42
N GLY A 256 2.17 18.39 10.41
CA GLY A 256 1.32 17.72 11.40
C GLY A 256 2.05 17.32 12.68
N ASP A 257 1.27 16.99 13.70
CA ASP A 257 1.77 16.60 15.02
C ASP A 257 1.36 15.18 15.40
N LEU A 258 0.09 14.85 15.20
CA LEU A 258 -0.48 13.54 15.48
C LEU A 258 -1.19 13.04 14.22
N PHE A 259 -0.86 11.84 13.78
CA PHE A 259 -1.47 11.17 12.66
C PHE A 259 -2.46 10.12 13.15
N LEU A 260 -3.75 10.29 12.82
CA LEU A 260 -4.79 9.32 13.14
C LEU A 260 -5.05 8.43 11.92
N PHE A 261 -4.91 7.11 12.11
CA PHE A 261 -5.16 6.14 11.05
C PHE A 261 -5.94 4.91 11.55
N PRO A 262 -7.25 5.05 11.77
CA PRO A 262 -8.13 3.97 12.27
C PRO A 262 -8.57 2.98 11.18
N SER A 263 -7.78 2.81 10.11
CA SER A 263 -8.18 1.92 9.01
C SER A 263 -8.24 0.47 9.47
N GLU A 264 -9.40 -0.17 9.28
CA GLU A 264 -9.62 -1.57 9.61
C GLU A 264 -9.22 -2.52 8.47
N THR A 265 -8.82 -2.00 7.31
CA THR A 265 -8.42 -2.81 6.16
C THR A 265 -7.24 -2.20 5.41
N GLU A 266 -6.08 -2.85 5.51
CA GLU A 266 -4.86 -2.44 4.80
C GLU A 266 -4.10 -3.64 4.25
N THR A 267 -3.52 -3.48 3.05
CA THR A 267 -2.55 -4.46 2.52
C THR A 267 -1.13 -4.17 3.02
N PHE A 268 -0.80 -2.89 3.18
CA PHE A 268 0.46 -2.45 3.77
C PHE A 268 0.25 -1.16 4.58
N GLY A 269 -0.38 -0.14 3.99
CA GLY A 269 -0.60 1.14 4.66
C GLY A 269 0.58 2.11 4.54
N ASN A 270 0.97 2.46 3.30
CA ASN A 270 2.09 3.38 3.02
C ASN A 270 2.03 4.69 3.83
N VAL A 271 0.82 5.21 4.06
CA VAL A 271 0.60 6.45 4.80
C VAL A 271 1.15 6.39 6.24
N VAL A 272 1.18 5.21 6.85
CA VAL A 272 1.79 4.99 8.17
C VAL A 272 3.30 5.20 8.08
N THR A 273 3.98 4.55 7.13
CA THR A 273 5.43 4.71 6.96
C THR A 273 5.83 6.12 6.52
N GLU A 274 5.00 6.79 5.71
CA GLU A 274 5.19 8.19 5.31
C GLU A 274 5.06 9.15 6.52
N ALA A 275 4.07 8.91 7.39
CA ALA A 275 3.87 9.69 8.61
C ALA A 275 5.02 9.49 9.62
N LEU A 276 5.45 8.24 9.84
CA LEU A 276 6.60 7.93 10.69
C LEU A 276 7.88 8.59 10.17
N ALA A 277 8.13 8.52 8.85
CA ALA A 277 9.30 9.13 8.21
C ALA A 277 9.27 10.66 8.32
N SER A 278 8.09 11.27 8.21
CA SER A 278 7.88 12.71 8.36
C SER A 278 7.93 13.19 9.82
N GLY A 279 8.05 12.28 10.79
CA GLY A 279 8.22 12.60 12.20
C GLY A 279 6.93 12.96 12.94
N LEU A 280 5.77 12.46 12.52
CA LEU A 280 4.53 12.58 13.30
C LEU A 280 4.48 11.51 14.39
N LEU A 281 3.75 11.80 15.47
CA LEU A 281 3.26 10.73 16.33
C LEU A 281 2.15 10.00 15.56
N VAL A 282 2.23 8.67 15.43
CA VAL A 282 1.19 7.89 14.75
C VAL A 282 0.33 7.15 15.78
N LEU A 283 -0.99 7.21 15.62
CA LEU A 283 -1.96 6.34 16.27
C LEU A 283 -2.72 5.55 15.19
N ALA A 284 -2.59 4.23 15.22
CA ALA A 284 -3.22 3.33 14.26
C ALA A 284 -3.69 2.03 14.92
N TYR A 285 -4.50 1.23 14.22
CA TYR A 285 -4.70 -0.16 14.62
C TYR A 285 -3.42 -0.98 14.43
N GLU A 286 -3.19 -1.97 15.30
CA GLU A 286 -2.01 -2.85 15.28
C GLU A 286 -2.11 -3.87 14.12
N MET A 287 -1.96 -3.40 12.88
CA MET A 287 -2.03 -4.21 11.67
C MET A 287 -1.03 -3.73 10.62
N ALA A 288 -0.67 -4.58 9.66
CA ALA A 288 0.11 -4.22 8.49
C ALA A 288 1.37 -3.39 8.84
N ALA A 289 1.61 -2.24 8.20
CA ALA A 289 2.77 -1.39 8.49
C ALA A 289 2.81 -0.89 9.95
N ALA A 290 1.67 -0.63 10.59
CA ALA A 290 1.66 -0.20 11.99
C ALA A 290 2.19 -1.30 12.90
N ARG A 291 1.73 -2.54 12.73
CA ARG A 291 2.25 -3.71 13.46
C ARG A 291 3.74 -3.96 13.20
N GLN A 292 4.20 -3.69 11.97
CA GLN A 292 5.60 -3.93 11.59
C GLN A 292 6.57 -2.87 12.14
N PHE A 293 6.17 -1.60 12.18
CA PHE A 293 7.07 -0.48 12.43
C PHE A 293 6.80 0.25 13.74
N ILE A 294 5.66 0.03 14.40
CA ILE A 294 5.30 0.71 15.64
C ILE A 294 5.37 -0.27 16.82
N ARG A 295 6.12 0.13 17.83
CA ARG A 295 6.10 -0.41 19.18
C ARG A 295 5.39 0.62 20.06
N SER A 296 4.17 0.28 20.48
CA SER A 296 3.29 1.19 21.23
C SER A 296 4.00 1.73 22.48
N GLY A 297 3.94 3.05 22.68
CA GLY A 297 4.61 3.74 23.80
C GLY A 297 6.12 3.93 23.64
N VAL A 298 6.71 3.54 22.51
CA VAL A 298 8.14 3.71 22.23
C VAL A 298 8.37 4.62 21.02
N ASN A 299 7.67 4.36 19.92
CA ASN A 299 7.85 5.10 18.67
C ASN A 299 6.53 5.40 17.94
N GLY A 300 5.43 5.36 18.69
CA GLY A 300 4.07 5.52 18.19
C GLY A 300 3.07 4.88 19.15
N LEU A 301 1.81 4.88 18.75
CA LEU A 301 0.73 4.26 19.49
C LEU A 301 -0.01 3.29 18.56
N THR A 302 -0.25 2.09 19.06
CA THR A 302 -1.14 1.12 18.42
C THR A 302 -2.20 0.64 19.40
N VAL A 303 -3.37 0.31 18.86
CA VAL A 303 -4.47 -0.32 19.59
C VAL A 303 -4.95 -1.57 18.86
N PRO A 304 -5.54 -2.55 19.56
CA PRO A 304 -6.06 -3.75 18.93
C PRO A 304 -7.09 -3.43 17.83
N PRO A 305 -7.08 -4.15 16.70
CA PRO A 305 -8.03 -3.94 15.60
C PRO A 305 -9.49 -4.05 16.05
N GLY A 306 -10.32 -3.10 15.64
CA GLY A 306 -11.75 -3.08 15.95
C GLY A 306 -12.11 -2.52 17.34
N ASP A 307 -11.12 -2.22 18.19
CA ASP A 307 -11.38 -1.59 19.49
C ASP A 307 -11.50 -0.07 19.35
N ARG A 308 -12.70 0.36 18.95
CA ARG A 308 -13.07 1.77 18.80
C ARG A 308 -12.86 2.59 20.08
N ALA A 309 -13.19 2.01 21.23
CA ALA A 309 -13.10 2.71 22.52
C ALA A 309 -11.64 2.93 22.91
N ALA A 310 -10.78 1.91 22.75
CA ALA A 310 -9.35 2.04 22.96
C ALA A 310 -8.72 3.06 22.02
N PHE A 311 -9.14 3.13 20.75
CA PHE A 311 -8.62 4.13 19.80
C PHE A 311 -8.90 5.56 20.26
N ILE A 312 -10.14 5.87 20.65
CA ILE A 312 -10.52 7.19 21.16
C ILE A 312 -9.76 7.52 22.46
N ALA A 313 -9.70 6.55 23.38
CA ALA A 313 -8.98 6.71 24.64
C ALA A 313 -7.47 6.95 24.43
N ALA A 314 -6.84 6.24 23.48
CA ALA A 314 -5.44 6.42 23.13
C ALA A 314 -5.17 7.78 22.50
N ALA A 315 -6.06 8.26 21.62
CA ALA A 315 -5.96 9.59 21.00
C ALA A 315 -5.97 10.69 22.07
N ALA A 316 -6.90 10.59 23.02
CA ALA A 316 -7.03 11.53 24.11
C ALA A 316 -5.89 11.42 25.15
N GLY A 317 -5.47 10.20 25.44
CA GLY A 317 -4.38 9.87 26.36
C GLY A 317 -3.01 10.27 25.83
N ALA A 318 -2.83 10.33 24.51
CA ALA A 318 -1.59 10.79 23.89
C ALA A 318 -1.23 12.22 24.32
N LEU A 319 -2.23 13.09 24.55
CA LEU A 319 -2.02 14.47 25.02
C LEU A 319 -1.38 14.53 26.40
N ALA A 320 -1.70 13.57 27.28
CA ALA A 320 -1.12 13.48 28.62
C ALA A 320 0.36 13.05 28.61
N GLN A 321 0.86 12.57 27.46
CA GLN A 321 2.23 12.10 27.26
C GLN A 321 2.99 12.98 26.25
N ARG A 322 2.56 14.25 26.09
CA ARG A 322 3.13 15.18 25.10
C ARG A 322 4.61 15.45 25.32
N ASP A 323 5.09 15.33 26.56
CA ASP A 323 6.50 15.37 26.95
C ASP A 323 7.34 14.26 26.29
N GLN A 324 6.74 13.09 26.03
CA GLN A 324 7.42 11.95 25.39
C GLN A 324 7.43 12.04 23.86
N TRP A 325 6.61 12.89 23.24
CA TRP A 325 6.40 12.90 21.79
C TRP A 325 7.69 13.16 21.00
N VAL A 326 8.59 14.00 21.50
CA VAL A 326 9.87 14.28 20.84
C VAL A 326 10.72 13.01 20.74
N ALA A 327 10.78 12.22 21.82
CA ALA A 327 11.51 10.97 21.85
C ALA A 327 10.84 9.93 20.92
N TRP A 328 9.52 9.80 21.00
CA TRP A 328 8.77 8.85 20.18
C TRP A 328 8.87 9.14 18.69
N ARG A 329 8.73 10.40 18.27
CA ARG A 329 8.87 10.82 16.87
C ARG A 329 10.27 10.57 16.32
N ARG A 330 11.32 10.75 17.15
CA ARG A 330 12.69 10.42 16.77
C ARG A 330 12.87 8.92 16.58
N ALA A 331 12.37 8.11 17.51
CA ALA A 331 12.39 6.66 17.41
C ALA A 331 11.55 6.15 16.22
N ALA A 332 10.45 6.83 15.89
CA ALA A 332 9.57 6.51 14.77
C ALA A 332 10.33 6.61 13.45
N ARG A 333 11.03 7.73 13.25
CA ARG A 333 11.86 7.96 12.07
C ARG A 333 12.98 6.92 11.95
N ALA A 334 13.70 6.65 13.04
CA ALA A 334 14.78 5.66 13.05
C ALA A 334 14.30 4.25 12.67
N ALA A 335 13.06 3.89 13.03
CA ALA A 335 12.49 2.58 12.69
C ALA A 335 12.19 2.40 11.20
N VAL A 336 11.91 3.49 10.46
CA VAL A 336 11.56 3.44 9.02
C VAL A 336 12.67 3.92 8.09
N GLU A 337 13.71 4.57 8.61
CA GLU A 337 14.90 5.00 7.87
C GLU A 337 15.55 3.89 7.00
N PRO A 338 15.73 2.64 7.47
CA PRO A 338 16.30 1.58 6.63
C PRO A 338 15.34 1.08 5.53
N VAL A 339 14.06 1.45 5.57
CA VAL A 339 13.00 0.92 4.69
C VAL A 339 12.95 1.72 3.38
N THR A 340 14.04 1.70 2.61
CA THR A 340 14.15 2.47 1.37
C THR A 340 13.66 1.70 0.15
N TRP A 341 13.27 2.43 -0.91
CA TRP A 341 12.98 1.79 -2.20
C TRP A 341 14.19 1.03 -2.76
N ALA A 342 15.41 1.53 -2.58
CA ALA A 342 16.62 0.83 -3.00
C ALA A 342 16.77 -0.54 -2.30
N ALA A 343 16.54 -0.59 -0.98
CA ALA A 343 16.56 -1.84 -0.23
C ALA A 343 15.45 -2.81 -0.68
N VAL A 344 14.24 -2.31 -0.92
CA VAL A 344 13.12 -3.14 -1.45
C VAL A 344 13.43 -3.67 -2.84
N ILE A 345 13.95 -2.85 -3.75
CA ILE A 345 14.33 -3.26 -5.11
C ILE A 345 15.44 -4.31 -5.06
N CYS A 346 16.46 -4.13 -4.22
CA CYS A 346 17.53 -5.11 -4.02
C CYS A 346 16.99 -6.46 -3.52
N GLY A 347 16.11 -6.44 -2.50
CA GLY A 347 15.48 -7.66 -2.00
C GLY A 347 14.57 -8.33 -3.03
N PHE A 348 13.85 -7.54 -3.84
CA PHE A 348 13.02 -8.03 -4.93
C PHE A 348 13.86 -8.72 -6.00
N GLU A 349 14.91 -8.06 -6.49
CA GLU A 349 15.87 -8.60 -7.46
C GLU A 349 16.46 -9.92 -6.98
N ALA A 350 16.98 -9.97 -5.74
CA ALA A 350 17.56 -11.18 -5.17
C ALA A 350 16.56 -12.34 -5.16
N ARG A 351 15.27 -12.07 -4.89
CA ARG A 351 14.23 -13.10 -4.97
C ARG A 351 13.97 -13.54 -6.40
N LEU A 352 13.88 -12.62 -7.35
CA LEU A 352 13.66 -12.95 -8.76
C LEU A 352 14.82 -13.82 -9.30
N GLN A 353 16.06 -13.47 -8.97
CA GLN A 353 17.24 -14.25 -9.33
C GLN A 353 17.20 -15.67 -8.73
N GLN A 354 16.84 -15.80 -7.45
CA GLN A 354 16.63 -17.12 -6.83
C GLN A 354 15.60 -17.96 -7.59
N VAL A 355 14.48 -17.36 -8.00
CA VAL A 355 13.44 -18.06 -8.77
C VAL A 355 13.94 -18.46 -10.16
N ALA A 356 14.67 -17.57 -10.84
CA ALA A 356 15.24 -17.86 -12.15
C ALA A 356 16.24 -19.03 -12.08
N SER A 357 17.09 -19.07 -11.04
CA SER A 357 18.08 -20.14 -10.87
C SER A 357 17.49 -21.48 -10.41
N ALA A 358 16.42 -21.47 -9.61
CA ALA A 358 15.83 -22.70 -9.06
C ALA A 358 14.95 -23.48 -10.07
N GLY A 359 14.54 -22.85 -11.18
CA GLY A 359 13.63 -23.45 -12.15
C GLY A 359 12.16 -23.46 -11.69
N HIS A 360 11.25 -23.93 -12.56
CA HIS A 360 9.82 -23.98 -12.25
C HIS A 360 9.47 -25.26 -11.49
N PRO A 361 8.66 -25.22 -10.41
CA PRO A 361 8.25 -26.43 -9.71
C PRO A 361 7.48 -27.39 -10.63
N PRO A 362 7.66 -28.73 -10.49
CA PRO A 362 6.92 -29.69 -11.30
C PRO A 362 5.41 -29.48 -11.16
N ALA A 363 4.65 -29.79 -12.21
CA ALA A 363 3.20 -29.67 -12.18
C ALA A 363 2.63 -30.52 -11.03
N ALA A 364 1.94 -29.85 -10.09
CA ALA A 364 1.16 -30.55 -9.09
C ALA A 364 0.16 -31.45 -9.83
N THR A 365 0.28 -32.76 -9.61
CA THR A 365 -0.70 -33.73 -10.06
C THR A 365 -1.96 -33.44 -9.24
N LEU A 366 -3.00 -32.91 -9.89
CA LEU A 366 -4.31 -32.71 -9.28
C LEU A 366 -4.97 -34.06 -9.00
#